data_AF-A0A8T3V7F7-F1
#
_entry.id   AF-A0A8T3V7F7-F1
#
_cell.length_a   1.000
_cell.length_b   1.000
_cell.length_c   1.000
_cell.angle_alpha   90.00
_cell.angle_beta   90.00
_cell.angle_gamma   90.00
#
_symmetry.space_group_name_H-M   'P 1'
#
loop_
_entity.id
_entity.type
_entity.pdbx_description
1 polymer ?
#
loop_
_entity_poly.entity_id
_entity_poly.type
_entity_poly.pdbx_seq_one_letter_code
_entity_poly.pdbx_strand_id
1 'polypeptide(L)'
;MELNRKDLTKNEKLKAVFCISFGTGIGLIVYGIFLYFHIDIYGWNLGLIFAPLAAGYAETILANRILGEDIGAISAFILFIDTTFYSFILKNPTLGWNLITIGSVLVILQAAFPTLINYILLVVVGGILSNFIKTIKKYERKIQSAIKHQQYVKWDGPDVEEEEELIITYDEDESNRKINDLDFYFITSTDMQSRKHEIMGIYQTEIILDKDRRIIKLEPEKAEQKVLSNIKEGKDECLIRLAEKIKKDGGNGILNLSMTYNLIGLGGENIQVTARGVGINIL
;
A
#
# COMPACT_ATOMS: atom_id res chain seq x y z
N MET A 1 28.72 11.53 35.96
CA MET A 1 27.99 12.35 34.97
C MET A 1 27.54 13.60 35.72
N GLU A 2 28.41 14.60 35.79
CA GLU A 2 28.14 15.84 36.51
C GLU A 2 27.13 16.67 35.71
N LEU A 3 25.95 16.88 36.29
CA LEU A 3 24.96 17.82 35.79
C LEU A 3 25.50 19.23 36.04
N ASN A 4 26.17 19.78 35.03
CA ASN A 4 26.55 21.18 34.99
C ASN A 4 25.27 22.02 34.86
N ARG A 5 24.69 22.44 35.99
CA ARG A 5 23.57 23.39 36.04
C ARG A 5 24.13 24.76 35.66
N LYS A 6 24.07 25.07 34.37
CA LYS A 6 24.42 26.40 33.85
C LYS A 6 23.38 27.38 34.38
N ASP A 7 23.78 28.27 35.29
CA ASP A 7 22.88 29.33 35.77
C ASP A 7 22.55 30.26 34.61
N LEU A 8 21.26 30.33 34.24
CA LEU A 8 20.81 31.19 33.15
C LEU A 8 21.19 32.65 33.44
N THR A 9 21.82 33.29 32.46
CA THR A 9 22.14 34.71 32.52
C THR A 9 20.84 35.55 32.59
N LYS A 10 20.92 36.77 33.13
CA LYS A 10 19.75 37.67 33.28
C LYS A 10 18.98 37.88 31.97
N ASN A 11 19.69 37.91 30.84
CA ASN A 11 19.10 38.04 29.51
C ASN A 11 18.40 36.76 29.03
N GLU A 12 18.93 35.59 29.35
CA GLU A 12 18.30 34.31 29.03
C GLU A 12 17.03 34.09 29.85
N LYS A 13 17.03 34.50 31.13
CA LYS A 13 15.82 34.50 31.97
C LYS A 13 14.72 35.40 31.40
N LEU A 14 15.07 36.60 30.91
CA LEU A 14 14.11 37.52 30.32
C LEU A 14 13.50 36.96 29.02
N LYS A 15 14.34 36.36 28.18
CA LYS A 15 13.92 35.66 26.95
C LYS A 15 13.02 34.46 27.25
N ALA A 16 13.31 33.71 28.32
CA ALA A 16 12.48 32.60 28.76
C ALA A 16 11.10 33.08 29.21
N VAL A 17 11.04 34.13 30.04
CA VAL A 17 9.77 34.75 30.46
C VAL A 17 8.96 35.26 29.26
N PHE A 18 9.62 35.85 28.27
CA PHE A 18 8.96 36.25 27.02
C PHE A 18 8.37 35.05 26.26
N CYS A 19 9.11 33.94 26.13
CA CYS A 19 8.62 32.73 25.46
C CYS A 19 7.41 32.12 26.18
N ILE A 20 7.45 32.05 27.52
CA ILE A 20 6.35 31.56 28.35
C ILE A 20 5.12 32.46 28.20
N SER A 21 5.32 33.78 28.22
CA SER A 21 4.23 34.76 28.10
C SER A 21 3.57 34.70 26.72
N PHE A 22 4.37 34.52 25.67
CA PHE A 22 3.90 34.33 24.31
C PHE A 22 3.10 33.04 24.14
N GLY A 23 3.62 31.91 24.64
CA GLY A 23 2.92 30.63 24.62
C GLY A 23 1.58 30.73 25.37
N THR A 24 1.58 31.30 26.58
CA THR A 24 0.38 31.51 27.37
C THR A 24 -0.65 32.37 26.63
N GLY A 25 -0.21 33.45 25.96
CA GLY A 25 -1.09 34.29 25.15
C GLY A 25 -1.75 33.56 23.99
N ILE A 26 -1.01 32.71 23.28
CA ILE A 26 -1.56 31.86 22.22
C ILE A 26 -2.58 30.86 22.78
N GLY A 27 -2.28 30.24 23.92
CA GLY A 27 -3.23 29.33 24.57
C GLY A 27 -4.54 30.04 24.96
N LEU A 28 -4.48 31.26 25.51
CA LEU A 28 -5.67 32.05 25.82
C LEU A 28 -6.49 32.41 24.58
N ILE A 29 -5.85 32.74 23.47
CA ILE A 29 -6.53 32.99 22.19
C ILE A 29 -7.26 31.72 21.72
N VAL A 30 -6.57 30.57 21.75
CA VAL A 30 -7.17 29.29 21.38
C VAL A 30 -8.34 28.95 22.31
N TYR A 31 -8.20 29.16 23.62
CA TYR A 31 -9.29 28.97 24.57
C TYR A 31 -10.50 29.86 24.25
N GLY A 32 -10.26 31.14 23.97
CA GLY A 32 -11.30 32.10 23.60
C GLY A 32 -12.04 31.72 22.32
N ILE A 33 -11.34 31.22 21.29
CA ILE A 33 -11.95 30.70 20.06
C ILE A 33 -12.87 29.52 20.37
N PHE A 34 -12.41 28.57 21.19
CA PHE A 34 -13.20 27.38 21.54
C PHE A 34 -14.43 27.72 22.38
N LEU A 35 -14.36 28.74 23.23
CA LEU A 35 -15.52 29.27 23.94
C LEU A 35 -16.51 29.98 23.00
N TYR A 36 -16.01 30.84 22.11
CA TYR A 36 -16.85 31.63 21.21
C TYR A 36 -17.65 30.76 20.22
N PHE A 37 -17.02 29.71 19.70
CA PHE A 37 -17.65 28.81 18.72
C PHE A 37 -18.35 27.61 19.35
N HIS A 38 -18.43 27.52 20.69
CA HIS A 38 -19.03 26.38 21.40
C HIS A 38 -18.49 25.03 20.91
N ILE A 39 -17.17 24.93 20.79
CA ILE A 39 -16.50 23.70 20.36
C ILE A 39 -16.45 22.76 21.57
N ASP A 40 -17.60 22.13 21.82
CA ASP A 40 -17.88 21.34 23.00
C ASP A 40 -18.33 19.93 22.59
N ILE A 41 -17.88 18.89 23.29
CA ILE A 41 -18.39 17.52 23.13
C ILE A 41 -19.15 17.17 24.42
N TYR A 42 -20.44 16.86 24.31
CA TYR A 42 -21.31 16.57 25.45
C TYR A 42 -21.30 17.66 26.55
N GLY A 43 -21.19 18.93 26.15
CA GLY A 43 -21.13 20.08 27.08
C GLY A 43 -19.76 20.30 27.71
N TRP A 44 -18.74 19.55 27.29
CA TRP A 44 -17.36 19.73 27.74
C TRP A 44 -16.54 20.50 26.70
N ASN A 45 -16.04 21.68 27.09
CA ASN A 45 -15.31 22.57 26.19
C ASN A 45 -13.92 22.00 25.86
N LEU A 46 -13.70 21.70 24.57
CA LEU A 46 -12.44 21.13 24.11
C LEU A 46 -11.25 22.10 24.25
N GLY A 47 -11.52 23.40 24.40
CA GLY A 47 -10.51 24.41 24.67
C GLY A 47 -9.73 24.14 25.95
N LEU A 48 -10.32 23.43 26.92
CA LEU A 48 -9.63 23.01 28.16
C LEU A 48 -8.46 22.05 27.89
N ILE A 49 -8.52 21.30 26.79
CA ILE A 49 -7.41 20.47 26.32
C ILE A 49 -6.51 21.27 25.38
N PHE A 50 -7.07 21.83 24.30
CA PHE A 50 -6.26 22.36 23.20
C PHE A 50 -5.51 23.65 23.54
N ALA A 51 -5.98 24.45 24.50
CA ALA A 51 -5.32 25.69 24.90
C ALA A 51 -3.97 25.46 25.59
N PRO A 52 -3.85 24.61 26.64
CA PRO A 52 -2.55 24.20 27.18
C PRO A 52 -1.60 23.64 26.11
N LEU A 53 -2.12 22.86 25.16
CA LEU A 53 -1.30 22.26 24.10
C LEU A 53 -0.73 23.31 23.14
N ALA A 54 -1.59 24.20 22.66
CA ALA A 54 -1.18 25.28 21.78
C ALA A 54 -0.17 26.20 22.46
N ALA A 55 -0.33 26.46 23.76
CA ALA A 55 0.60 27.25 24.53
C ALA A 55 1.98 26.61 24.66
N GLY A 56 2.03 25.35 25.13
CA GLY A 56 3.28 24.62 25.26
C GLY A 56 4.01 24.47 23.93
N TYR A 57 3.28 24.14 22.87
CA TYR A 57 3.84 24.01 21.53
C TYR A 57 4.42 25.34 21.01
N ALA A 58 3.68 26.44 21.18
CA ALA A 58 4.15 27.76 20.75
C ALA A 58 5.36 28.24 21.56
N GLU A 59 5.38 27.99 22.87
CA GLU A 59 6.55 28.25 23.72
C GLU A 59 7.77 27.45 23.24
N THR A 60 7.63 26.14 23.05
CA THR A 60 8.74 25.27 22.64
C THR A 60 9.29 25.65 21.26
N ILE A 61 8.44 26.04 20.30
CA ILE A 61 8.92 26.56 19.01
C ILE A 61 9.72 27.84 19.20
N LEU A 62 9.20 28.79 19.98
CA LEU A 62 9.82 30.09 20.15
C LEU A 62 11.11 30.01 20.97
N ALA A 63 11.12 29.19 22.02
CA ALA A 63 12.27 28.91 22.87
C ALA A 63 13.42 28.28 22.07
N ASN A 64 13.14 27.25 21.27
CA ASN A 64 14.14 26.66 20.37
C ASN A 64 14.73 27.67 19.38
N ARG A 65 13.95 28.70 18.98
CA ARG A 65 14.40 29.73 18.05
C ARG A 65 15.25 30.81 18.71
N ILE A 66 14.93 31.20 19.95
CA ILE A 66 15.54 32.35 20.64
C ILE A 66 16.67 31.93 21.60
N LEU A 67 16.51 30.78 22.24
CA LEU A 67 17.38 30.25 23.29
C LEU A 67 18.15 28.99 22.85
N GLY A 68 17.70 28.32 21.79
CA GLY A 68 18.36 27.11 21.27
C GLY A 68 18.11 25.84 22.09
N GLU A 69 17.32 25.94 23.15
CA GLU A 69 16.95 24.85 24.05
C GLU A 69 15.45 24.92 24.40
N ASP A 70 14.87 23.78 24.78
CA ASP A 70 13.47 23.69 25.23
C ASP A 70 13.37 24.02 26.73
N ILE A 71 12.40 24.86 27.08
CA ILE A 71 12.15 25.31 28.46
C ILE A 71 11.17 24.35 29.17
N GLY A 72 10.66 23.34 28.46
CA GLY A 72 9.82 22.29 29.04
C GLY A 72 8.33 22.66 29.04
N ALA A 73 7.90 23.52 28.11
CA ALA A 73 6.50 23.90 27.91
C ALA A 73 5.80 24.39 29.19
N ILE A 74 6.42 25.32 29.93
CA ILE A 74 5.93 25.80 31.22
C ILE A 74 4.56 26.49 31.08
N SER A 75 4.30 27.17 29.96
CA SER A 75 3.01 27.79 29.62
C SER A 75 1.87 26.78 29.52
N ALA A 76 2.12 25.54 29.08
CA ALA A 76 1.12 24.48 29.09
C ALA A 76 0.70 24.14 30.52
N PHE A 77 1.66 24.05 31.45
CA PHE A 77 1.37 23.81 32.86
C PHE A 77 0.63 24.98 33.51
N ILE A 78 1.04 26.22 33.23
CA ILE A 78 0.37 27.42 33.74
C ILE A 78 -1.09 27.43 33.30
N LEU A 79 -1.36 27.23 32.01
CA LEU A 79 -2.73 27.22 31.50
C LEU A 79 -3.51 26.00 31.96
N PHE A 80 -2.89 24.82 32.07
CA PHE A 80 -3.55 23.64 32.60
C PHE A 80 -4.00 23.83 34.06
N ILE A 81 -3.14 24.44 34.89
CA ILE A 81 -3.48 24.79 36.27
C ILE A 81 -4.58 25.86 36.29
N ASP A 82 -4.51 26.89 35.46
CA ASP A 82 -5.54 27.94 35.42
C ASP A 82 -6.91 27.39 34.94
N THR A 83 -6.93 26.60 33.88
CA THR A 83 -8.18 26.02 33.35
C THR A 83 -8.75 24.94 34.27
N THR A 84 -7.91 24.14 34.93
CA THR A 84 -8.36 23.02 35.78
C THR A 84 -8.62 23.45 37.23
N PHE A 85 -7.72 24.24 37.81
CA PHE A 85 -7.81 24.64 39.22
C PHE A 85 -8.58 25.94 39.40
N TYR A 86 -8.26 27.00 38.66
CA TYR A 86 -8.94 28.28 38.85
C TYR A 86 -10.39 28.24 38.31
N SER A 87 -10.58 27.77 37.08
CA SER A 87 -11.91 27.77 36.45
C SER A 87 -12.84 26.69 36.99
N PHE A 88 -12.31 25.51 37.35
CA PHE A 88 -13.13 24.37 37.79
C PHE A 88 -13.28 24.27 39.32
N ILE A 89 -12.26 24.64 40.11
CA ILE A 89 -12.27 24.49 41.58
C ILE A 89 -12.62 25.81 42.28
N LEU A 90 -12.00 26.94 41.90
CA LEU A 90 -12.19 28.22 42.60
C LEU A 90 -13.43 29.00 42.14
N LYS A 91 -13.75 28.99 40.84
CA LYS A 91 -14.84 29.81 40.27
C LYS A 91 -16.19 29.12 40.24
N ASN A 92 -16.29 27.86 40.65
CA ASN A 92 -17.55 27.13 40.77
C ASN A 92 -18.23 27.50 42.11
N PRO A 93 -19.34 28.27 42.11
CA PRO A 93 -19.99 28.75 43.33
C PRO A 93 -20.64 27.64 44.17
N THR A 94 -20.74 26.42 43.63
CA THR A 94 -21.30 25.23 44.27
C THR A 94 -20.30 24.46 45.15
N LEU A 95 -19.00 24.67 44.97
CA LEU A 95 -17.93 23.99 45.71
C LEU A 95 -17.12 25.02 46.50
N GLY A 96 -17.59 25.44 47.67
CA GLY A 96 -16.75 26.15 48.65
C GLY A 96 -15.59 25.26 49.16
N TRP A 97 -14.70 25.73 50.04
CA TRP A 97 -13.64 24.89 50.62
C TRP A 97 -14.19 23.91 51.68
N ASN A 98 -14.85 22.85 51.22
CA ASN A 98 -15.56 21.88 52.07
C ASN A 98 -15.03 20.45 51.80
N LEU A 99 -15.34 19.48 52.67
CA LEU A 99 -14.92 18.07 52.49
C LEU A 99 -15.40 17.48 51.13
N ILE A 100 -16.57 17.92 50.67
CA ILE A 100 -17.15 17.55 49.37
C ILE A 100 -16.29 18.06 48.21
N THR A 101 -15.70 19.24 48.35
CA THR A 101 -14.81 19.83 47.34
C THR A 101 -13.50 19.07 47.26
N ILE A 102 -12.94 18.67 48.40
CA ILE A 102 -11.76 17.79 48.45
C ILE A 102 -12.06 16.45 47.77
N GLY A 103 -13.21 15.83 48.06
CA GLY A 103 -13.65 14.60 47.39
C GLY A 103 -13.85 14.76 45.88
N SER A 104 -14.45 15.88 45.46
CA SER A 104 -14.69 16.18 44.04
C SER A 104 -13.39 16.44 43.28
N VAL A 105 -12.41 17.12 43.90
CA VAL A 105 -11.07 17.31 43.34
C VAL A 105 -10.38 15.97 43.11
N LEU A 106 -10.50 15.01 44.04
CA LEU A 106 -9.93 13.68 43.86
C LEU A 106 -10.58 12.92 42.69
N VAL A 107 -11.90 13.01 42.53
CA VAL A 107 -12.62 12.39 41.42
C VAL A 107 -12.25 13.04 40.08
N ILE A 108 -12.15 14.37 40.03
CA ILE A 108 -11.72 15.10 38.83
C ILE A 108 -10.28 14.76 38.48
N LEU A 109 -9.38 14.72 39.46
CA LEU A 109 -7.99 14.35 39.26
C LEU A 109 -7.87 12.91 38.74
N GLN A 110 -8.67 11.98 39.29
CA GLN A 110 -8.77 10.60 38.83
C GLN A 110 -9.24 10.51 37.38
N ALA A 111 -10.17 11.37 36.95
CA ALA A 111 -10.62 11.44 35.56
C ALA A 111 -9.62 12.14 34.63
N ALA A 112 -8.83 13.08 35.16
CA ALA A 112 -7.79 13.80 34.41
C ALA A 112 -6.57 12.92 34.12
N PHE A 113 -6.25 11.94 34.97
CA PHE A 113 -5.13 11.02 34.77
C PHE A 113 -5.23 10.21 33.45
N PRO A 114 -6.33 9.52 33.13
CA PRO A 114 -6.51 8.85 31.84
C PRO A 114 -6.34 9.78 30.64
N THR A 115 -6.85 11.01 30.72
CA THR A 115 -6.72 12.02 29.66
C THR A 115 -5.27 12.47 29.49
N LEU A 116 -4.55 12.68 30.60
CA LEU A 116 -3.13 13.01 30.60
C LEU A 116 -2.27 11.87 30.05
N ILE A 117 -2.57 10.63 30.41
CA ILE A 117 -1.89 9.44 29.87
C ILE A 117 -2.15 9.30 28.37
N ASN A 118 -3.40 9.48 27.91
CA ASN A 118 -3.73 9.45 26.49
C ASN A 118 -3.04 10.59 25.72
N TYR A 119 -2.90 11.76 26.33
CA TYR A 119 -2.14 12.88 25.76
C TYR A 119 -0.65 12.55 25.61
N ILE A 120 -0.01 12.02 26.67
CA ILE A 120 1.39 11.57 26.61
C ILE A 120 1.55 10.50 25.53
N LEU A 121 0.62 9.53 25.44
CA LEU A 121 0.64 8.51 24.41
C LEU A 121 0.52 9.11 23.00
N LEU A 122 -0.36 10.08 22.76
CA LEU A 122 -0.50 10.73 21.46
C LEU A 122 0.77 11.50 21.05
N VAL A 123 1.40 12.20 21.99
CA VAL A 123 2.65 12.93 21.74
C VAL A 123 3.82 11.97 21.51
N VAL A 124 3.92 10.89 22.29
CA VAL A 124 4.96 9.88 22.14
C VAL A 124 4.79 9.11 20.82
N VAL A 125 3.57 8.64 20.52
CA VAL A 125 3.26 7.95 19.25
C VAL A 125 3.46 8.88 18.06
N GLY A 126 3.01 10.14 18.15
CA GLY A 126 3.24 11.15 17.12
C GLY A 126 4.73 11.46 16.91
N GLY A 127 5.51 11.52 17.99
CA GLY A 127 6.95 11.70 17.96
C GLY A 127 7.68 10.52 17.31
N ILE A 128 7.28 9.28 17.65
CA ILE A 128 7.79 8.06 17.03
C ILE A 128 7.46 8.05 15.52
N LEU A 129 6.22 8.35 15.15
CA LEU A 129 5.79 8.39 13.75
C LEU A 129 6.53 9.46 12.94
N SER A 130 6.75 10.64 13.53
CA SER A 130 7.55 11.72 12.93
C SER A 130 9.00 11.29 12.71
N ASN A 131 9.62 10.60 13.67
CA ASN A 131 10.96 10.06 13.51
C ASN A 131 11.04 8.96 12.45
N PHE A 132 10.01 8.13 12.34
CA PHE A 132 9.89 7.12 11.29
C PHE A 132 9.84 7.77 9.89
N ILE A 133 9.02 8.81 9.71
CA ILE A 133 8.94 9.57 8.45
C ILE A 133 10.28 10.25 8.12
N LYS A 134 10.96 10.84 9.11
CA LYS A 134 12.30 11.44 8.91
C LYS A 134 13.32 10.40 8.45
N THR A 135 13.22 9.18 8.97
CA THR A 135 14.10 8.07 8.63
C THR A 135 13.89 7.63 7.19
N ILE A 136 12.63 7.45 6.76
CA ILE A 136 12.29 7.15 5.36
C ILE A 136 12.86 8.21 4.41
N LYS A 137 12.63 9.50 4.71
CA LYS A 137 13.17 10.62 3.91
C LYS A 137 14.70 10.68 3.86
N LYS A 138 15.41 10.10 4.84
CA LYS A 138 16.87 10.00 4.83
C LYS A 138 17.34 8.91 3.87
N TYR A 139 16.64 7.78 3.83
CA TYR A 139 16.91 6.70 2.87
C TYR A 139 16.58 7.11 1.44
N GLU A 140 15.45 7.77 1.21
CA GLU A 140 15.06 8.30 -0.10
C GLU A 140 16.14 9.25 -0.67
N ARG A 141 16.64 10.19 0.14
CA ARG A 141 17.72 11.10 -0.27
C ARG A 141 19.05 10.37 -0.55
N LYS A 142 19.36 9.31 0.20
CA LYS A 142 20.54 8.48 -0.09
C LYS A 142 20.40 7.75 -1.43
N ILE A 143 19.23 7.19 -1.72
CA ILE A 143 18.95 6.52 -2.99
C ILE A 143 19.03 7.51 -4.15
N GLN A 144 18.37 8.67 -4.04
CA GLN A 144 18.45 9.71 -5.08
C GLN A 144 19.88 10.23 -5.29
N SER A 145 20.65 10.41 -4.21
CA SER A 145 22.06 10.80 -4.32
C SER A 145 22.90 9.71 -4.97
N ALA A 146 22.65 8.43 -4.67
CA ALA A 146 23.35 7.30 -5.28
C ALA A 146 23.04 7.19 -6.79
N ILE A 147 21.79 7.40 -7.19
CA ILE A 147 21.38 7.44 -8.61
C ILE A 147 22.02 8.64 -9.32
N LYS A 148 22.08 9.82 -8.67
CA LYS A 148 22.69 11.01 -9.26
C LYS A 148 24.22 10.95 -9.36
N HIS A 149 24.87 10.17 -8.49
CA HIS A 149 26.33 9.93 -8.50
C HIS A 149 26.72 8.64 -9.23
N GLN A 150 25.76 7.85 -9.72
CA GLN A 150 26.02 6.86 -10.75
C GLN A 150 26.45 7.64 -12.00
N GLN A 151 27.77 7.78 -12.16
CA GLN A 151 28.34 8.15 -13.43
C GLN A 151 27.82 7.15 -14.45
N TYR A 152 27.18 7.63 -15.51
CA TYR A 152 26.91 6.83 -16.69
C TYR A 152 28.25 6.27 -17.15
N VAL A 153 28.51 5.00 -16.84
CA VAL A 153 29.62 4.28 -17.44
C VAL A 153 29.24 4.20 -18.91
N LYS A 154 29.94 4.96 -19.76
CA LYS A 154 29.88 4.71 -21.20
C LYS A 154 30.34 3.28 -21.40
N TRP A 155 29.40 2.45 -21.83
CA TRP A 155 29.68 1.07 -22.21
C TRP A 155 30.47 1.13 -23.53
N ASP A 156 31.79 0.97 -23.45
CA ASP A 156 32.70 0.83 -24.60
C ASP A 156 32.86 -0.65 -25.03
N GLY A 157 31.96 -1.53 -24.56
CA GLY A 157 31.91 -2.90 -25.09
C GLY A 157 31.51 -2.86 -26.56
N PRO A 158 31.90 -3.86 -27.37
CA PRO A 158 31.27 -4.03 -28.67
C PRO A 158 29.76 -4.04 -28.45
N ASP A 159 29.02 -3.32 -29.31
CA ASP A 159 27.58 -3.52 -29.38
C ASP A 159 27.40 -5.03 -29.51
N VAL A 160 26.87 -5.66 -28.46
CA VAL A 160 26.34 -7.00 -28.61
C VAL A 160 25.26 -6.76 -29.63
N GLU A 161 25.48 -7.21 -30.87
CA GLU A 161 24.40 -7.33 -31.84
C GLU A 161 23.30 -8.06 -31.07
N GLU A 162 22.30 -7.31 -30.61
CA GLU A 162 21.08 -7.92 -30.10
C GLU A 162 20.68 -8.81 -31.24
N GLU A 163 20.77 -10.14 -31.06
CA GLU A 163 20.17 -11.07 -31.99
C GLU A 163 18.75 -10.56 -32.13
N GLU A 164 18.44 -9.94 -33.28
CA GLU A 164 17.09 -9.48 -33.57
C GLU A 164 16.24 -10.73 -33.38
N GLU A 165 15.52 -10.78 -32.25
CA GLU A 165 14.67 -11.91 -31.92
C GLU A 165 13.69 -11.98 -33.08
N LEU A 166 13.94 -12.92 -34.00
CA LEU A 166 13.17 -13.15 -35.21
C LEU A 166 11.71 -13.10 -34.79
N ILE A 167 10.97 -12.14 -35.34
CA ILE A 167 9.54 -12.02 -35.13
C ILE A 167 8.94 -13.24 -35.83
N ILE A 168 8.84 -14.37 -35.11
CA ILE A 168 8.12 -15.55 -35.56
C ILE A 168 6.65 -15.14 -35.61
N THR A 169 6.26 -14.65 -36.79
CA THR A 169 4.88 -14.34 -37.11
C THR A 169 4.22 -15.68 -37.39
N TYR A 170 3.27 -16.05 -36.55
CA TYR A 170 2.50 -17.27 -36.76
C TYR A 170 1.76 -17.17 -38.11
N ASP A 171 2.08 -18.09 -39.02
CA ASP A 171 1.48 -18.16 -40.35
C ASP A 171 0.12 -18.89 -40.26
N GLU A 172 -0.96 -18.11 -40.33
CA GLU A 172 -2.32 -18.64 -40.28
C GLU A 172 -2.64 -19.51 -41.49
N ASP A 173 -2.08 -19.22 -42.67
CA ASP A 173 -2.33 -19.98 -43.89
C ASP A 173 -1.66 -21.36 -43.82
N GLU A 174 -0.42 -21.42 -43.33
CA GLU A 174 0.28 -22.69 -43.09
C GLU A 174 -0.44 -23.52 -42.02
N SER A 175 -0.85 -22.90 -40.91
CA SER A 175 -1.62 -23.56 -39.85
C SER A 175 -2.93 -24.15 -40.39
N ASN A 176 -3.71 -23.35 -41.12
CA ASN A 176 -4.98 -23.80 -41.68
C ASN A 176 -4.77 -24.98 -42.63
N ARG A 177 -3.71 -24.98 -43.44
CA ARG A 177 -3.35 -26.14 -44.27
C ARG A 177 -3.05 -27.36 -43.43
N LYS A 178 -2.19 -27.26 -42.42
CA LYS A 178 -1.84 -28.38 -41.52
C LYS A 178 -3.08 -28.99 -40.85
N ILE A 179 -3.99 -28.16 -40.34
CA ILE A 179 -5.22 -28.62 -39.68
C ILE A 179 -6.19 -29.25 -40.69
N ASN A 180 -6.34 -28.68 -41.89
CA ASN A 180 -7.23 -29.22 -42.92
C ASN A 180 -6.70 -30.53 -43.52
N ASP A 181 -5.39 -30.65 -43.68
CA ASP A 181 -4.72 -31.87 -44.18
C ASP A 181 -4.89 -33.06 -43.22
N LEU A 182 -5.33 -32.82 -41.97
CA LEU A 182 -5.71 -33.89 -41.06
C LEU A 182 -6.96 -34.63 -41.51
N ASP A 183 -7.79 -34.14 -42.46
CA ASP A 183 -9.05 -34.81 -42.86
C ASP A 183 -9.84 -35.33 -41.63
N PHE A 184 -10.11 -34.42 -40.69
CA PHE A 184 -10.66 -34.74 -39.37
C PHE A 184 -11.73 -33.72 -38.98
N TYR A 185 -12.84 -34.20 -38.41
CA TYR A 185 -13.95 -33.33 -38.03
C TYR A 185 -13.79 -32.80 -36.61
N PHE A 186 -13.52 -31.51 -36.47
CA PHE A 186 -13.52 -30.80 -35.18
C PHE A 186 -14.86 -30.11 -34.94
N ILE A 187 -15.66 -30.61 -33.99
CA ILE A 187 -17.00 -30.08 -33.71
C ILE A 187 -17.10 -29.70 -32.24
N THR A 188 -17.41 -28.43 -31.98
CA THR A 188 -17.62 -27.88 -30.63
C THR A 188 -19.04 -28.13 -30.09
N SER A 189 -19.98 -28.49 -30.97
CA SER A 189 -21.34 -28.89 -30.61
C SER A 189 -21.40 -30.34 -30.10
N THR A 190 -22.42 -30.66 -29.31
CA THR A 190 -22.68 -32.03 -28.82
C THR A 190 -23.28 -32.96 -29.87
N ASP A 191 -23.72 -32.43 -31.01
CA ASP A 191 -24.42 -33.19 -32.05
C ASP A 191 -23.82 -32.91 -33.45
N MET A 192 -23.80 -33.95 -34.29
CA MET A 192 -23.33 -33.94 -35.68
C MET A 192 -24.48 -33.89 -36.70
N GLN A 193 -25.64 -33.36 -36.30
CA GLN A 193 -26.84 -33.33 -37.16
C GLN A 193 -27.17 -34.73 -37.71
N SER A 194 -27.67 -34.81 -38.94
CA SER A 194 -28.17 -36.05 -39.58
C SER A 194 -27.10 -37.06 -40.02
N ARG A 195 -25.83 -36.90 -39.64
CA ARG A 195 -24.78 -37.88 -39.96
C ARG A 195 -24.72 -38.98 -38.91
N LYS A 196 -24.82 -40.23 -39.36
CA LYS A 196 -24.61 -41.40 -38.51
C LYS A 196 -23.15 -41.48 -38.10
N HIS A 197 -22.92 -41.67 -36.81
CA HIS A 197 -21.60 -41.79 -36.24
C HIS A 197 -21.63 -42.75 -35.05
N GLU A 198 -20.51 -43.41 -34.81
CA GLU A 198 -20.27 -44.25 -33.64
C GLU A 198 -19.47 -43.47 -32.61
N ILE A 199 -19.87 -43.58 -31.34
CA ILE A 199 -19.17 -42.94 -30.21
C ILE A 199 -18.05 -43.87 -29.74
N MET A 200 -16.83 -43.35 -29.72
CA MET A 200 -15.63 -44.11 -29.34
C MET A 200 -15.25 -43.91 -27.87
N GLY A 201 -15.60 -42.75 -27.30
CA GLY A 201 -15.30 -42.42 -25.90
C GLY A 201 -14.76 -41.01 -25.73
N ILE A 202 -14.27 -40.71 -24.53
CA ILE A 202 -13.75 -39.38 -24.20
C ILE A 202 -12.25 -39.34 -24.49
N TYR A 203 -11.84 -38.31 -25.22
CA TYR A 203 -10.43 -38.05 -25.56
C TYR A 203 -9.98 -36.73 -24.97
N GLN A 204 -8.71 -36.70 -24.56
CA GLN A 204 -8.04 -35.51 -24.06
C GLN A 204 -6.56 -35.53 -24.44
N THR A 205 -6.04 -34.34 -24.74
CA THR A 205 -4.61 -34.04 -24.94
C THR A 205 -4.25 -32.73 -24.24
N GLU A 206 -2.98 -32.58 -23.90
CA GLU A 206 -2.43 -31.38 -23.29
C GLU A 206 -1.07 -31.03 -23.88
N ILE A 207 -0.79 -29.74 -23.95
CA ILE A 207 0.50 -29.14 -24.32
C ILE A 207 0.87 -28.12 -23.24
N ILE A 208 2.13 -28.12 -22.83
CA ILE A 208 2.67 -27.14 -21.89
C ILE A 208 3.66 -26.27 -22.66
N LEU A 209 3.42 -24.96 -22.65
CA LEU A 209 4.25 -23.94 -23.29
C LEU A 209 4.99 -23.13 -22.23
N ASP A 210 6.27 -22.88 -22.45
CA ASP A 210 7.04 -21.98 -21.60
C ASP A 210 6.67 -20.52 -21.89
N LYS A 211 6.47 -19.74 -20.81
CA LYS A 211 6.26 -18.30 -20.90
C LYS A 211 7.57 -17.55 -20.66
N ASP A 212 7.76 -16.45 -21.38
CA ASP A 212 8.87 -15.53 -21.11
C ASP A 212 8.78 -14.99 -19.66
N ARG A 213 9.87 -15.18 -18.91
CA ARG A 213 10.00 -14.86 -17.47
C ARG A 213 10.56 -13.46 -17.22
N ARG A 214 10.90 -12.70 -18.28
CA ARG A 214 11.46 -11.34 -18.15
C ARG A 214 10.43 -10.40 -17.50
N ILE A 215 10.83 -9.80 -16.37
CA ILE A 215 10.01 -8.84 -15.60
C ILE A 215 9.85 -7.53 -16.36
N ILE A 216 10.89 -7.10 -17.07
CA ILE A 216 10.92 -5.86 -17.85
C ILE A 216 10.96 -6.24 -19.32
N LYS A 217 9.94 -5.80 -20.07
CA LYS A 217 9.84 -5.96 -21.53
C LYS A 217 10.14 -4.59 -22.15
N LEU A 218 11.23 -4.51 -22.91
CA LEU A 218 11.65 -3.27 -23.59
C LEU A 218 10.61 -2.84 -24.64
N GLU A 219 10.01 -3.81 -25.32
CA GLU A 219 8.95 -3.62 -26.32
C GLU A 219 7.72 -4.48 -25.95
N PRO A 220 6.74 -3.92 -25.22
CA PRO A 220 5.61 -4.71 -24.71
C PRO A 220 4.75 -5.29 -25.83
N GLU A 221 4.54 -4.56 -26.93
CA GLU A 221 3.71 -5.00 -28.06
C GLU A 221 4.28 -6.25 -28.75
N LYS A 222 5.59 -6.26 -29.06
CA LYS A 222 6.23 -7.43 -29.69
C LYS A 222 6.22 -8.64 -28.76
N ALA A 223 6.41 -8.41 -27.46
CA ALA A 223 6.36 -9.47 -26.47
C ALA A 223 4.94 -10.06 -26.29
N GLU A 224 3.88 -9.26 -26.46
CA GLU A 224 2.50 -9.76 -26.48
C GLU A 224 2.21 -10.57 -27.74
N GLN A 225 2.64 -10.07 -28.92
CA GLN A 225 2.50 -10.80 -30.18
C GLN A 225 3.19 -12.16 -30.15
N LYS A 226 4.41 -12.23 -29.59
CA LYS A 226 5.16 -13.48 -29.41
C LYS A 226 4.41 -14.49 -28.53
N VAL A 227 3.87 -14.03 -27.40
CA VAL A 227 3.07 -14.89 -26.51
C VAL A 227 1.82 -15.40 -27.23
N LEU A 228 1.16 -14.55 -28.01
CA LEU A 228 -0.01 -14.95 -28.80
C LEU A 228 0.35 -15.98 -29.87
N SER A 229 1.46 -15.80 -30.61
CA SER A 229 1.96 -16.77 -31.59
C SER A 229 2.21 -18.13 -30.92
N ASN A 230 2.92 -18.16 -29.79
CA ASN A 230 3.19 -19.41 -29.06
C ASN A 230 1.90 -20.12 -28.62
N ILE A 231 0.89 -19.38 -28.15
CA ILE A 231 -0.41 -19.94 -27.76
C ILE A 231 -1.14 -20.53 -28.98
N LYS A 232 -1.09 -19.86 -30.14
CA LYS A 232 -1.70 -20.36 -31.38
C LYS A 232 -1.02 -21.65 -31.85
N GLU A 233 0.31 -21.71 -31.81
CA GLU A 233 1.08 -22.93 -32.13
C GLU A 233 0.73 -24.08 -31.20
N GLY A 234 0.73 -23.84 -29.87
CA GLY A 234 0.37 -24.88 -28.91
C GLY A 234 -1.09 -25.35 -29.03
N LYS A 235 -2.00 -24.48 -29.46
CA LYS A 235 -3.38 -24.87 -29.80
C LYS A 235 -3.39 -25.85 -30.98
N ASP A 236 -2.70 -25.53 -32.07
CA ASP A 236 -2.65 -26.41 -33.25
C ASP A 236 -2.02 -27.75 -32.93
N GLU A 237 -0.88 -27.75 -32.22
CA GLU A 237 -0.21 -28.98 -31.81
C GLU A 237 -1.12 -29.84 -30.91
N CYS A 238 -1.87 -29.21 -30.00
CA CYS A 238 -2.81 -29.90 -29.13
C CYS A 238 -3.95 -30.57 -29.93
N LEU A 239 -4.47 -29.89 -30.95
CA LEU A 239 -5.50 -30.41 -31.85
C LEU A 239 -4.97 -31.53 -32.76
N ILE A 240 -3.77 -31.37 -33.31
CA ILE A 240 -3.11 -32.40 -34.14
C ILE A 240 -2.92 -33.68 -33.32
N ARG A 241 -2.32 -33.59 -32.13
CA ARG A 241 -2.13 -34.75 -31.25
C ARG A 241 -3.45 -35.41 -30.86
N LEU A 242 -4.52 -34.62 -30.69
CA LEU A 242 -5.85 -35.15 -30.38
C LEU A 242 -6.44 -35.93 -31.54
N ALA A 243 -6.36 -35.36 -32.75
CA ALA A 243 -6.83 -36.02 -33.97
C ALA A 243 -6.05 -37.30 -34.26
N GLU A 244 -4.72 -37.28 -34.16
CA GLU A 244 -3.87 -38.46 -34.32
C GLU A 244 -4.23 -39.57 -33.32
N LYS A 245 -4.48 -39.20 -32.06
CA LYS A 245 -4.89 -40.14 -31.02
C LYS A 245 -6.24 -40.81 -31.34
N ILE A 246 -7.22 -40.05 -31.81
CA ILE A 246 -8.54 -40.59 -32.20
C ILE A 246 -8.43 -41.44 -33.47
N LYS A 247 -7.66 -40.99 -34.46
CA LYS A 247 -7.41 -41.72 -35.70
C LYS A 247 -6.74 -43.07 -35.46
N LYS A 248 -5.80 -43.12 -34.52
CA LYS A 248 -5.13 -44.37 -34.13
C LYS A 248 -6.12 -45.42 -33.62
N ASP A 249 -7.21 -44.97 -33.01
CA ASP A 249 -8.26 -45.85 -32.50
C ASP A 249 -9.36 -46.12 -33.55
N GLY A 250 -9.23 -45.59 -34.77
CA GLY A 250 -10.17 -45.80 -35.89
C GLY A 250 -11.22 -44.71 -36.08
N GLY A 251 -11.10 -43.58 -35.36
CA GLY A 251 -12.04 -42.46 -35.47
C GLY A 251 -11.62 -41.42 -36.50
N ASN A 252 -12.56 -40.58 -36.89
CA ASN A 252 -12.34 -39.49 -37.86
C ASN A 252 -12.95 -38.15 -37.43
N GLY A 253 -13.47 -38.05 -36.20
CA GLY A 253 -13.97 -36.79 -35.67
C GLY A 253 -14.00 -36.71 -34.16
N ILE A 254 -14.32 -35.52 -33.67
CA ILE A 254 -14.57 -35.24 -32.26
C ILE A 254 -15.78 -34.32 -32.11
N LEU A 255 -16.67 -34.68 -31.18
CA LEU A 255 -17.82 -33.89 -30.72
C LEU A 255 -17.53 -33.21 -29.39
N ASN A 256 -18.29 -32.14 -29.11
CA ASN A 256 -18.19 -31.37 -27.89
C ASN A 256 -16.74 -30.97 -27.56
N LEU A 257 -15.98 -30.58 -28.59
CA LEU A 257 -14.61 -30.13 -28.45
C LEU A 257 -14.58 -28.88 -27.57
N SER A 258 -13.84 -28.97 -26.48
CA SER A 258 -13.58 -27.88 -25.56
C SER A 258 -12.08 -27.69 -25.41
N MET A 259 -11.64 -26.44 -25.52
CA MET A 259 -10.26 -26.02 -25.32
C MET A 259 -10.17 -25.18 -24.05
N THR A 260 -9.21 -25.47 -23.18
CA THR A 260 -8.94 -24.68 -21.97
C THR A 260 -7.49 -24.25 -21.92
N TYR A 261 -7.26 -23.00 -21.50
CA TYR A 261 -5.94 -22.40 -21.36
C TYR A 261 -5.74 -22.00 -19.90
N ASN A 262 -4.75 -22.60 -19.23
CA ASN A 262 -4.47 -22.35 -17.82
C ASN A 262 -3.03 -21.91 -17.61
N LEU A 263 -2.81 -20.97 -16.69
CA LEU A 263 -1.47 -20.68 -16.19
C LEU A 263 -1.14 -21.69 -15.09
N ILE A 264 0.00 -22.36 -15.24
CA ILE A 264 0.49 -23.36 -14.27
C ILE A 264 1.90 -23.00 -13.79
N GLY A 265 2.28 -23.55 -12.63
CA GLY A 265 3.55 -23.27 -11.98
C GLY A 265 3.50 -22.09 -11.00
N LEU A 266 4.49 -22.01 -10.12
CA LEU A 266 4.64 -20.96 -9.12
C LEU A 266 4.87 -19.61 -9.83
N GLY A 267 3.84 -18.77 -9.87
CA GLY A 267 3.89 -17.48 -10.56
C GLY A 267 3.45 -17.52 -12.04
N GLY A 268 2.86 -18.62 -12.50
CA GLY A 268 2.33 -18.74 -13.87
C GLY A 268 3.43 -18.79 -14.93
N GLU A 269 4.45 -19.61 -14.67
CA GLU A 269 5.63 -19.77 -15.53
C GLU A 269 5.31 -20.45 -16.87
N ASN A 270 4.28 -21.28 -16.91
CA ASN A 270 3.91 -22.04 -18.10
C ASN A 270 2.42 -21.86 -18.44
N ILE A 271 2.10 -22.03 -19.71
CA ILE A 271 0.73 -22.04 -20.22
C ILE A 271 0.38 -23.48 -20.59
N GLN A 272 -0.62 -24.05 -19.93
CA GLN A 272 -1.18 -25.36 -20.27
C GLN A 272 -2.36 -25.16 -21.22
N VAL A 273 -2.24 -25.72 -22.42
CA VAL A 273 -3.33 -25.83 -23.41
C VAL A 273 -3.88 -27.25 -23.33
N THR A 274 -5.19 -27.39 -23.15
CA THR A 274 -5.84 -28.70 -23.06
C THR A 274 -7.01 -28.76 -24.02
N ALA A 275 -7.09 -29.84 -24.79
CA ALA A 275 -8.18 -30.14 -25.71
C ALA A 275 -8.92 -31.39 -25.23
N ARG A 276 -10.25 -31.34 -25.14
CA ARG A 276 -11.07 -32.47 -24.69
C ARG A 276 -12.36 -32.56 -25.49
N GLY A 277 -12.84 -33.78 -25.73
CA GLY A 277 -14.15 -34.02 -26.35
C GLY A 277 -14.49 -35.50 -26.42
N VAL A 278 -15.51 -35.83 -27.20
CA VAL A 278 -15.97 -37.20 -27.45
C VAL A 278 -15.53 -37.62 -28.85
N GLY A 279 -14.64 -38.61 -28.95
CA GLY A 279 -14.18 -39.14 -30.23
C GLY A 279 -15.29 -39.91 -30.92
N ILE A 280 -15.38 -39.74 -32.24
CA ILE A 280 -16.39 -40.38 -33.08
C ILE A 280 -15.77 -40.99 -34.34
N ASN A 281 -16.46 -41.99 -34.87
CA ASN A 281 -16.24 -42.51 -36.21
C ASN A 281 -17.50 -42.29 -37.06
N ILE A 282 -17.42 -41.41 -38.05
CA ILE A 282 -18.50 -41.10 -38.98
C ILE A 282 -18.52 -42.16 -40.07
N LEU A 283 -19.69 -42.75 -40.29
CA LEU A 283 -19.94 -43.83 -41.25
C LEU A 283 -20.22 -43.31 -42.67
#